data_AF-A0A6J8AE40-F1
#
_entry.id   AF-A0A6J8AE40-F1
#
_cell.length_a   1.000
_cell.length_b   1.000
_cell.length_c   1.000
_cell.angle_alpha   90.00
_cell.angle_beta   90.00
_cell.angle_gamma   90.00
#
_symmetry.space_group_name_H-M   'P 1'
#
loop_
_entity.id
_entity.type
_entity.pdbx_description
1 polymer ?
#
loop_
_entity_poly.entity_id
_entity_poly.type
_entity_poly.pdbx_seq_one_letter_code
_entity_poly.pdbx_strand_id
1 'polypeptide(L)'
;MESGRNRQYRRLFNMFKTAQQKIVKKINYTARVIQIVYVITYDGKIVYVITYDGKIVYVITYDGKIVYVITYDEKIVCVITYDGKIVYVITYDGKIVYVITYDAKIVYVIVDDGKIVYVIPDDWKIVYVIDDDEKIVYVFADDSKIAYVISDDRKIVNIIADDLKIVFVITDDGKIVYAIGENGNIVYIIADDWKIVYVIADDFKIVFIIADNGKIVYVIIDDGKIV
;
A
#
# COMPACT_ATOMS: atom_id res chain seq x y z
N MET A 1 -56.86 -27.14 -25.28
CA MET A 1 -56.34 -27.29 -23.89
C MET A 1 -55.05 -26.47 -23.60
N GLU A 2 -54.73 -25.42 -24.36
CA GLU A 2 -53.42 -24.74 -24.23
C GLU A 2 -53.39 -23.55 -23.26
N SER A 3 -54.54 -22.98 -22.89
CA SER A 3 -54.61 -21.78 -22.04
C SER A 3 -54.18 -22.00 -20.58
N GLY A 4 -54.09 -23.25 -20.12
CA GLY A 4 -53.56 -23.60 -18.79
C GLY A 4 -52.03 -23.51 -18.74
N ARG A 5 -51.35 -24.22 -19.66
CA ARG A 5 -49.89 -24.26 -19.75
C ARG A 5 -49.29 -22.86 -19.96
N ASN A 6 -49.82 -22.05 -20.88
CA ASN A 6 -49.33 -20.68 -21.09
C ASN A 6 -49.52 -19.77 -19.86
N ARG A 7 -50.59 -19.96 -19.06
CA ARG A 7 -50.75 -19.23 -17.79
C ARG A 7 -49.73 -19.68 -16.73
N GLN A 8 -49.38 -20.96 -16.69
CA GLN A 8 -48.36 -21.50 -15.79
C GLN A 8 -46.96 -21.00 -16.14
N TYR A 9 -46.54 -21.04 -17.42
CA TYR A 9 -45.26 -20.49 -17.87
C TYR A 9 -45.13 -19.00 -17.57
N ARG A 10 -46.18 -18.20 -17.83
CA ARG A 10 -46.16 -16.74 -17.55
C ARG A 10 -46.05 -16.43 -16.06
N ARG A 11 -46.63 -17.27 -15.18
CA ARG A 11 -46.45 -17.17 -13.72
C ARG A 11 -45.01 -17.51 -13.31
N LEU A 12 -44.46 -18.62 -13.78
CA LEU A 12 -43.08 -19.04 -13.49
C LEU A 12 -42.05 -18.00 -13.94
N PHE A 13 -42.20 -17.45 -15.16
CA PHE A 13 -41.35 -16.39 -15.68
C PHE A 13 -41.39 -15.12 -14.83
N ASN A 14 -42.59 -14.68 -14.42
CA ASN A 14 -42.74 -13.51 -13.54
C ASN A 14 -42.17 -13.77 -12.14
N MET A 15 -42.31 -14.98 -11.58
CA MET A 15 -41.69 -15.38 -10.32
C MET A 15 -40.16 -15.33 -10.43
N PHE A 16 -39.59 -15.86 -11.51
CA PHE A 16 -38.14 -15.83 -11.76
C PHE A 16 -37.61 -14.39 -11.87
N LYS A 17 -38.24 -13.54 -12.68
CA LYS A 17 -37.90 -12.12 -12.80
C LYS A 17 -37.99 -11.38 -11.46
N THR A 18 -39.00 -11.68 -10.65
CA THR A 18 -39.18 -11.09 -9.31
C THR A 18 -38.10 -11.57 -8.33
N ALA A 19 -37.72 -12.86 -8.40
CA ALA A 19 -36.63 -13.41 -7.59
C ALA A 19 -35.29 -12.77 -7.95
N GLN A 20 -34.96 -12.65 -9.24
CA GLN A 20 -33.76 -11.95 -9.71
C GLN A 20 -33.70 -10.50 -9.21
N GLN A 21 -34.79 -9.74 -9.34
CA GLN A 21 -34.85 -8.35 -8.83
C GLN A 21 -34.66 -8.27 -7.31
N LYS A 22 -35.22 -9.20 -6.53
CA LYS A 22 -35.01 -9.28 -5.08
C LYS A 22 -33.56 -9.64 -4.73
N ILE A 23 -32.93 -10.54 -5.48
CA ILE A 23 -31.52 -10.93 -5.30
C ILE A 23 -30.61 -9.74 -5.58
N VAL A 24 -30.73 -9.08 -6.74
CA VAL A 24 -29.94 -7.89 -7.10
C VAL A 24 -30.13 -6.77 -6.06
N LYS A 25 -31.37 -6.50 -5.63
CA LYS A 25 -31.63 -5.51 -4.58
C LYS A 25 -31.02 -5.88 -3.23
N LYS A 26 -30.97 -7.17 -2.88
CA LYS A 26 -30.34 -7.66 -1.64
C LYS A 26 -28.82 -7.56 -1.71
N ILE A 27 -28.20 -7.93 -2.84
CA ILE A 27 -26.75 -7.77 -3.09
C ILE A 27 -26.35 -6.29 -2.95
N ASN A 28 -27.05 -5.39 -3.64
CA ASN A 28 -26.77 -3.94 -3.57
C ASN A 28 -27.02 -3.35 -2.17
N TYR A 29 -27.93 -3.92 -1.38
CA TYR A 29 -28.13 -3.51 0.01
C TYR A 29 -27.03 -4.04 0.93
N THR A 30 -26.56 -5.28 0.73
CA THR A 30 -25.42 -5.83 1.47
C THR A 30 -24.14 -5.05 1.16
N ALA A 31 -23.86 -4.74 -0.11
CA ALA A 31 -22.73 -3.89 -0.50
C ALA A 31 -22.78 -2.53 0.21
N ARG A 32 -23.93 -1.83 0.18
CA ARG A 32 -24.12 -0.52 0.82
C ARG A 32 -24.12 -0.50 2.36
N VAL A 33 -23.93 -1.63 3.04
CA VAL A 33 -24.07 -1.73 4.50
C VAL A 33 -22.85 -2.35 5.19
N ILE A 34 -21.88 -2.92 4.44
CA ILE A 34 -20.64 -3.42 5.04
C ILE A 34 -19.73 -2.24 5.42
N GLN A 35 -19.82 -1.81 6.67
CA GLN A 35 -18.94 -0.75 7.20
C GLN A 35 -17.53 -1.26 7.50
N ILE A 36 -17.37 -2.55 7.80
CA ILE A 36 -16.08 -3.17 8.12
C ILE A 36 -16.00 -4.54 7.45
N VAL A 37 -14.96 -4.78 6.67
CA VAL A 37 -14.60 -6.09 6.09
C VAL A 37 -13.47 -6.70 6.91
N TYR A 38 -13.59 -7.99 7.24
CA TYR A 38 -12.48 -8.80 7.74
C TYR A 38 -12.28 -10.00 6.80
N VAL A 39 -11.07 -10.16 6.28
CA VAL A 39 -10.62 -11.35 5.56
C VAL A 39 -9.44 -11.94 6.32
N ILE A 40 -9.56 -13.19 6.75
CA ILE A 40 -8.47 -13.94 7.40
C ILE A 40 -8.25 -15.22 6.60
N THR A 41 -7.04 -15.42 6.12
CA THR A 41 -6.65 -16.59 5.31
C THR A 41 -5.45 -17.29 5.94
N TYR A 42 -5.49 -18.62 5.96
CA TYR A 42 -4.39 -19.49 6.36
C TYR A 42 -4.00 -20.39 5.17
N ASP A 43 -2.70 -20.64 4.97
CA ASP A 43 -2.14 -21.60 3.99
C ASP A 43 -2.53 -21.36 2.51
N GLY A 44 -2.39 -20.12 2.04
CA GLY A 44 -2.72 -19.74 0.65
C GLY A 44 -1.55 -19.87 -0.35
N LYS A 45 -1.68 -20.68 -1.41
CA LYS A 45 -0.73 -20.59 -2.55
C LYS A 45 -0.83 -19.24 -3.27
N ILE A 46 -2.04 -18.73 -3.43
CA ILE A 46 -2.32 -17.37 -3.91
C ILE A 46 -3.59 -16.90 -3.17
N VAL A 47 -3.55 -15.69 -2.63
CA VAL A 47 -4.69 -15.05 -1.97
C VAL A 47 -5.06 -13.79 -2.76
N TYR A 48 -6.35 -13.64 -3.08
CA TYR A 48 -6.90 -12.43 -3.70
C TYR A 48 -8.00 -11.88 -2.81
N VAL A 49 -7.88 -10.62 -2.42
CA VAL A 49 -8.93 -9.84 -1.75
C VAL A 49 -9.23 -8.62 -2.60
N ILE A 50 -10.52 -8.44 -2.92
CA ILE A 50 -11.01 -7.26 -3.63
C ILE A 50 -12.20 -6.69 -2.86
N THR A 51 -12.15 -5.41 -2.47
CA THR A 51 -13.27 -4.71 -1.82
C THR A 51 -13.61 -3.40 -2.53
N TYR A 52 -14.84 -2.94 -2.31
CA TYR A 52 -15.40 -1.70 -2.86
C TYR A 52 -16.35 -1.10 -1.81
N ASP A 53 -16.45 0.24 -1.76
CA ASP A 53 -17.49 0.99 -1.02
C ASP A 53 -17.56 0.74 0.51
N GLY A 54 -16.47 0.31 1.15
CA GLY A 54 -16.43 0.09 2.60
C GLY A 54 -16.16 1.35 3.44
N LYS A 55 -15.90 1.16 4.74
CA LYS A 55 -15.19 2.18 5.55
C LYS A 55 -13.85 1.68 6.03
N ILE A 56 -13.77 0.40 6.41
CA ILE A 56 -12.57 -0.20 7.00
C ILE A 56 -12.41 -1.62 6.44
N VAL A 57 -11.22 -1.96 5.98
CA VAL A 57 -10.85 -3.30 5.51
C VAL A 57 -9.67 -3.80 6.30
N TYR A 58 -9.82 -5.00 6.88
CA TYR A 58 -8.73 -5.76 7.47
C TYR A 58 -8.50 -7.04 6.67
N VAL A 59 -7.29 -7.21 6.14
CA VAL A 59 -6.81 -8.45 5.52
C VAL A 59 -5.67 -9.00 6.35
N ILE A 60 -5.81 -10.24 6.81
CA ILE A 60 -4.76 -10.97 7.52
C ILE A 60 -4.49 -12.26 6.75
N THR A 61 -3.25 -12.49 6.34
CA THR A 61 -2.84 -13.71 5.63
C THR A 61 -1.67 -14.38 6.32
N TYR A 62 -1.78 -15.68 6.56
CA TYR A 62 -0.69 -16.55 7.01
C TYR A 62 -0.27 -17.48 5.86
N ASP A 63 1.02 -17.71 5.69
CA ASP A 63 1.62 -18.63 4.71
C ASP A 63 1.26 -18.36 3.23
N GLY A 64 0.94 -17.10 2.93
CA GLY A 64 0.45 -16.64 1.63
C GLY A 64 1.56 -16.47 0.59
N LYS A 65 1.90 -17.50 -0.19
CA LYS A 65 3.03 -17.41 -1.16
C LYS A 65 2.93 -16.23 -2.12
N ILE A 66 1.73 -15.85 -2.55
CA ILE A 66 1.46 -14.60 -3.25
C ILE A 66 0.16 -14.02 -2.69
N VAL A 67 0.16 -12.76 -2.29
CA VAL A 67 -1.01 -12.05 -1.76
C VAL A 67 -1.29 -10.84 -2.63
N TYR A 68 -2.54 -10.68 -3.06
CA TYR A 68 -3.06 -9.49 -3.73
C TYR A 68 -4.22 -8.93 -2.93
N VAL A 69 -4.11 -7.68 -2.51
CA VAL A 69 -5.19 -6.89 -1.91
C VAL A 69 -5.45 -5.70 -2.80
N ILE A 70 -6.67 -5.55 -3.29
CA ILE A 70 -7.10 -4.42 -4.12
C ILE A 70 -8.34 -3.82 -3.47
N THR A 71 -8.34 -2.52 -3.21
CA THR A 71 -9.44 -1.84 -2.52
C THR A 71 -9.78 -0.51 -3.17
N TYR A 72 -11.05 -0.10 -3.08
CA TYR A 72 -11.59 1.12 -3.68
C TYR A 72 -12.52 1.84 -2.69
N ASP A 73 -12.42 3.16 -2.60
CA ASP A 73 -13.28 4.05 -1.80
C ASP A 73 -13.24 3.81 -0.26
N GLU A 74 -12.18 3.17 0.24
CA GLU A 74 -12.04 2.81 1.66
C GLU A 74 -11.49 3.96 2.52
N LYS A 75 -11.98 4.11 3.77
CA LYS A 75 -11.38 5.11 4.68
C LYS A 75 -10.13 4.61 5.38
N ILE A 76 -10.05 3.30 5.63
CA ILE A 76 -8.93 2.66 6.32
C ILE A 76 -8.73 1.28 5.69
N VAL A 77 -7.54 1.02 5.18
CA VAL A 77 -7.10 -0.31 4.72
C VAL A 77 -5.99 -0.78 5.64
N CYS A 78 -6.07 -2.01 6.12
CA CYS A 78 -5.04 -2.64 6.93
C CYS A 78 -4.77 -4.04 6.39
N VAL A 79 -3.56 -4.25 5.89
CA VAL A 79 -3.08 -5.53 5.36
C VAL A 79 -1.95 -6.02 6.24
N ILE A 80 -2.10 -7.23 6.78
CA ILE A 80 -1.08 -7.92 7.57
C ILE A 80 -0.79 -9.25 6.88
N THR A 81 0.47 -9.52 6.55
CA THR A 81 0.89 -10.80 5.96
C THR A 81 2.05 -11.42 6.72
N TYR A 82 1.96 -12.70 7.02
CA TYR A 82 3.05 -13.53 7.56
C TYR A 82 3.50 -14.53 6.48
N ASP A 83 4.82 -14.77 6.37
CA ASP A 83 5.44 -15.73 5.45
C ASP A 83 5.14 -15.50 3.95
N GLY A 84 4.85 -14.24 3.60
CA GLY A 84 4.30 -13.85 2.31
C GLY A 84 5.34 -13.60 1.23
N LYS A 85 5.73 -14.61 0.42
CA LYS A 85 6.86 -14.43 -0.54
C LYS A 85 6.72 -13.21 -1.46
N ILE A 86 5.51 -12.89 -1.92
CA ILE A 86 5.24 -11.66 -2.67
C ILE A 86 3.89 -11.09 -2.21
N VAL A 87 3.87 -9.81 -1.83
CA VAL A 87 2.66 -9.10 -1.42
C VAL A 87 2.44 -7.91 -2.34
N TYR A 88 1.23 -7.75 -2.86
CA TYR A 88 0.77 -6.59 -3.61
C TYR A 88 -0.43 -5.99 -2.86
N VAL A 89 -0.33 -4.71 -2.50
CA VAL A 89 -1.43 -3.91 -1.98
C VAL A 89 -1.66 -2.75 -2.93
N ILE A 90 -2.88 -2.64 -3.46
CA ILE A 90 -3.30 -1.56 -4.34
C ILE A 90 -4.55 -0.93 -3.73
N THR A 91 -4.52 0.38 -3.50
CA THR A 91 -5.64 1.11 -2.89
C THR A 91 -5.96 2.37 -3.68
N TYR A 92 -7.24 2.54 -4.02
CA TYR A 92 -7.78 3.75 -4.63
C TYR A 92 -8.68 4.49 -3.62
N ASP A 93 -8.51 5.81 -3.50
CA ASP A 93 -9.24 6.72 -2.60
C ASP A 93 -9.06 6.40 -1.09
N GLY A 94 -7.93 5.77 -0.76
CA GLY A 94 -7.64 5.12 0.53
C GLY A 94 -7.11 6.05 1.61
N LYS A 95 -7.98 6.66 2.42
CA LYS A 95 -7.56 7.76 3.32
C LYS A 95 -6.48 7.42 4.34
N ILE A 96 -6.36 6.17 4.76
CA ILE A 96 -5.25 5.67 5.58
C ILE A 96 -4.98 4.23 5.17
N VAL A 97 -3.75 3.90 4.82
CA VAL A 97 -3.35 2.54 4.42
C VAL A 97 -2.23 2.07 5.34
N TYR A 98 -2.41 0.90 5.96
CA TYR A 98 -1.39 0.19 6.70
C TYR A 98 -1.06 -1.11 5.98
N VAL A 99 0.22 -1.30 5.63
CA VAL A 99 0.75 -2.55 5.09
C VAL A 99 1.85 -3.03 6.00
N ILE A 100 1.62 -4.16 6.67
CA ILE A 100 2.56 -4.80 7.58
C ILE A 100 2.87 -6.19 7.04
N THR A 101 4.14 -6.54 6.89
CA THR A 101 4.52 -7.85 6.35
C THR A 101 5.73 -8.43 7.07
N TYR A 102 5.65 -9.68 7.49
CA TYR A 102 6.74 -10.44 8.10
C TYR A 102 7.21 -11.53 7.13
N ASP A 103 8.53 -11.78 7.05
CA ASP A 103 9.16 -12.80 6.20
C ASP A 103 8.86 -12.66 4.69
N ALA A 104 8.52 -11.44 4.24
CA ALA A 104 8.05 -11.19 2.89
C ALA A 104 9.20 -10.89 1.93
N LYS A 105 9.41 -11.68 0.87
CA LYS A 105 10.57 -11.43 -0.02
C LYS A 105 10.42 -10.16 -0.84
N ILE A 106 9.21 -9.86 -1.30
CA ILE A 106 8.92 -8.66 -2.09
C ILE A 106 7.57 -8.09 -1.68
N VAL A 107 7.52 -6.77 -1.44
CA VAL A 107 6.28 -6.03 -1.18
C VAL A 107 6.13 -4.91 -2.20
N TYR A 108 4.96 -4.80 -2.79
CA TYR A 108 4.54 -3.68 -3.62
C TYR A 108 3.33 -3.01 -2.96
N VAL A 109 3.45 -1.73 -2.66
CA VAL A 109 2.36 -0.88 -2.19
C VAL A 109 2.15 0.21 -3.23
N ILE A 110 0.92 0.29 -3.75
CA ILE A 110 0.49 1.31 -4.71
C ILE A 110 -0.76 1.97 -4.13
N VAL A 111 -0.73 3.29 -3.95
CA VAL A 111 -1.86 4.06 -3.41
C VAL A 111 -2.13 5.30 -4.29
N ASP A 112 -3.42 5.63 -4.45
CA ASP A 112 -3.97 6.68 -5.31
C ASP A 112 -5.07 7.43 -4.50
N ASP A 113 -5.04 8.77 -4.47
CA ASP A 113 -5.76 9.68 -3.52
C ASP A 113 -5.89 9.15 -2.08
N GLY A 114 -4.75 8.74 -1.50
CA GLY A 114 -4.67 8.47 -0.08
C GLY A 114 -4.48 9.74 0.77
N LYS A 115 -4.12 9.57 2.05
CA LYS A 115 -3.64 10.69 2.88
C LYS A 115 -2.47 10.34 3.78
N ILE A 116 -2.42 9.08 4.23
CA ILE A 116 -1.36 8.56 5.07
C ILE A 116 -1.14 7.06 4.76
N VAL A 117 -0.05 6.74 4.08
CA VAL A 117 0.49 5.39 3.92
C VAL A 117 1.50 5.08 5.02
N TYR A 118 1.34 3.92 5.64
CA TYR A 118 2.32 3.26 6.49
C TYR A 118 2.71 1.91 5.88
N VAL A 119 3.98 1.75 5.52
CA VAL A 119 4.55 0.47 5.08
C VAL A 119 5.59 0.04 6.10
N ILE A 120 5.33 -1.08 6.77
CA ILE A 120 6.17 -1.66 7.83
C ILE A 120 6.48 -3.12 7.45
N PRO A 121 7.44 -3.35 6.54
CA PRO A 121 7.89 -4.67 6.20
C PRO A 121 9.12 -5.06 7.06
N ASP A 122 9.11 -6.31 7.50
CA ASP A 122 10.09 -6.96 8.38
C ASP A 122 10.64 -8.22 7.67
N ASP A 123 11.93 -8.50 7.85
CA ASP A 123 12.66 -9.65 7.29
C ASP A 123 12.52 -9.83 5.74
N TRP A 124 12.76 -8.76 4.97
CA TRP A 124 12.40 -8.67 3.53
C TRP A 124 13.58 -8.50 2.55
N LYS A 125 13.31 -8.46 1.23
CA LYS A 125 14.36 -8.22 0.19
C LYS A 125 14.16 -7.00 -0.67
N ILE A 126 12.97 -6.81 -1.26
CA ILE A 126 12.67 -5.60 -2.04
C ILE A 126 11.31 -5.03 -1.64
N VAL A 127 11.23 -3.74 -1.37
CA VAL A 127 9.99 -2.99 -1.13
C VAL A 127 9.89 -1.90 -2.17
N TYR A 128 8.72 -1.83 -2.80
CA TYR A 128 8.32 -0.73 -3.67
C TYR A 128 7.11 -0.05 -3.05
N VAL A 129 7.22 1.25 -2.82
CA VAL A 129 6.10 2.13 -2.47
C VAL A 129 5.98 3.14 -3.60
N ILE A 130 4.86 3.13 -4.30
CA ILE A 130 4.49 4.11 -5.33
C ILE A 130 3.18 4.74 -4.86
N ASP A 131 3.08 6.06 -4.91
CA ASP A 131 2.01 6.74 -4.21
C ASP A 131 1.73 8.14 -4.80
N ASP A 132 0.49 8.37 -5.25
CA ASP A 132 0.04 9.63 -5.91
C ASP A 132 -0.95 10.42 -5.01
N ASP A 133 -0.83 11.75 -4.94
CA ASP A 133 -1.73 12.72 -4.23
C ASP A 133 -1.82 12.73 -2.67
N GLU A 134 -1.17 11.83 -1.89
CA GLU A 134 -1.29 11.89 -0.43
C GLU A 134 -0.56 13.07 0.28
N LYS A 135 -0.69 13.11 1.61
CA LYS A 135 -0.03 14.08 2.47
C LYS A 135 1.22 13.51 3.14
N ILE A 136 1.23 12.25 3.57
CA ILE A 136 2.32 11.72 4.41
C ILE A 136 2.60 10.23 4.14
N VAL A 137 3.77 9.91 3.58
CA VAL A 137 4.26 8.53 3.49
C VAL A 137 5.18 8.23 4.67
N TYR A 138 5.00 7.06 5.28
CA TYR A 138 5.92 6.46 6.24
C TYR A 138 6.36 5.07 5.77
N VAL A 139 7.67 4.87 5.62
CA VAL A 139 8.27 3.56 5.37
C VAL A 139 9.24 3.26 6.52
N PHE A 140 8.99 2.18 7.25
CA PHE A 140 9.87 1.70 8.33
C PHE A 140 10.34 0.31 7.93
N ALA A 141 11.62 0.21 7.59
CA ALA A 141 12.22 -0.97 7.00
C ALA A 141 13.31 -1.55 7.91
N ASP A 142 13.14 -2.81 8.31
CA ASP A 142 14.14 -3.54 9.10
C ASP A 142 14.74 -4.72 8.30
N ASP A 143 15.96 -5.10 8.63
CA ASP A 143 16.70 -6.31 8.22
C ASP A 143 16.72 -6.64 6.70
N SER A 144 16.88 -5.62 5.85
CA SER A 144 16.45 -5.70 4.44
C SER A 144 17.44 -5.21 3.38
N LYS A 145 17.09 -5.35 2.09
CA LYS A 145 18.07 -5.13 0.99
C LYS A 145 17.84 -3.87 0.18
N ILE A 146 16.63 -3.62 -0.33
CA ILE A 146 16.42 -2.51 -1.27
C ILE A 146 15.03 -1.87 -1.10
N ALA A 147 14.98 -0.67 -0.54
CA ALA A 147 13.76 0.15 -0.51
C ALA A 147 13.73 1.08 -1.73
N TYR A 148 12.61 1.05 -2.46
CA TYR A 148 12.26 2.00 -3.51
C TYR A 148 11.00 2.75 -3.09
N VAL A 149 11.08 4.07 -2.97
CA VAL A 149 9.95 4.95 -2.70
C VAL A 149 9.85 5.99 -3.82
N ILE A 150 8.69 6.06 -4.47
CA ILE A 150 8.36 7.06 -5.48
C ILE A 150 7.07 7.72 -5.00
N SER A 151 7.01 9.05 -4.91
CA SER A 151 5.79 9.74 -4.47
C SER A 151 5.67 11.15 -5.01
N ASP A 152 4.55 11.45 -5.65
CA ASP A 152 4.30 12.75 -6.29
C ASP A 152 3.25 13.57 -5.52
N ASP A 153 3.33 14.91 -5.60
CA ASP A 153 2.40 15.89 -4.99
C ASP A 153 2.38 15.93 -3.43
N ARG A 154 3.49 15.54 -2.77
CA ARG A 154 3.50 15.23 -1.33
C ARG A 154 3.79 16.38 -0.38
N LYS A 155 3.32 16.24 0.87
CA LYS A 155 3.81 17.11 1.97
C LYS A 155 4.99 16.50 2.69
N ILE A 156 4.96 15.21 3.02
CA ILE A 156 6.00 14.59 3.84
C ILE A 156 6.24 13.15 3.35
N VAL A 157 7.51 12.79 3.17
CA VAL A 157 7.97 11.41 3.02
C VAL A 157 8.98 11.13 4.13
N ASN A 158 8.69 10.18 5.01
CA ASN A 158 9.59 9.72 6.06
C ASN A 158 10.00 8.27 5.82
N ILE A 159 11.29 8.00 5.80
CA ILE A 159 11.88 6.68 5.60
C ILE A 159 12.85 6.44 6.75
N ILE A 160 12.69 5.31 7.44
CA ILE A 160 13.65 4.78 8.42
C ILE A 160 14.02 3.37 7.96
N ALA A 161 15.32 3.06 8.02
CA ALA A 161 15.93 1.99 7.25
C ALA A 161 17.12 1.37 7.97
N ASP A 162 16.88 0.30 8.72
CA ASP A 162 17.91 -0.37 9.50
C ASP A 162 18.44 -1.58 8.70
N ASP A 163 19.76 -1.76 8.72
CA ASP A 163 20.53 -2.76 7.94
C ASP A 163 20.30 -2.74 6.39
N LEU A 164 19.69 -1.67 5.85
CA LEU A 164 19.36 -1.56 4.42
C LEU A 164 20.58 -1.37 3.51
N LYS A 165 20.77 -2.28 2.54
CA LYS A 165 21.84 -2.12 1.54
C LYS A 165 21.64 -0.92 0.62
N ILE A 166 20.42 -0.67 0.16
CA ILE A 166 20.09 0.40 -0.78
C ILE A 166 18.76 1.06 -0.39
N VAL A 167 18.77 2.38 -0.27
CA VAL A 167 17.58 3.23 -0.23
C VAL A 167 17.54 4.08 -1.48
N PHE A 168 16.42 4.06 -2.20
CA PHE A 168 16.19 4.88 -3.38
C PHE A 168 14.86 5.62 -3.23
N VAL A 169 14.91 6.94 -3.33
CA VAL A 169 13.77 7.84 -3.15
C VAL A 169 13.68 8.79 -4.33
N ILE A 170 12.48 8.89 -4.92
CA ILE A 170 12.11 9.98 -5.84
C ILE A 170 10.88 10.65 -5.26
N THR A 171 10.88 11.98 -5.17
CA THR A 171 9.69 12.76 -4.85
C THR A 171 9.56 13.99 -5.73
N ASP A 172 8.38 14.22 -6.30
CA ASP A 172 8.03 15.46 -6.98
C ASP A 172 7.03 16.30 -6.15
N ASP A 173 7.03 17.62 -6.37
CA ASP A 173 6.19 18.64 -5.69
C ASP A 173 6.15 18.53 -4.14
N GLY A 174 7.24 18.02 -3.56
CA GLY A 174 7.35 17.69 -2.14
C GLY A 174 7.31 18.90 -1.18
N LYS A 175 7.26 18.65 0.14
CA LYS A 175 7.65 19.69 1.13
C LYS A 175 8.74 19.24 2.07
N ILE A 176 8.68 18.01 2.57
CA ILE A 176 9.65 17.44 3.50
C ILE A 176 9.99 16.03 3.04
N VAL A 177 11.26 15.76 2.77
CA VAL A 177 11.80 14.40 2.71
C VAL A 177 12.67 14.19 3.95
N TYR A 178 12.49 13.06 4.64
CA TYR A 178 13.25 12.67 5.81
C TYR A 178 13.69 11.21 5.63
N ALA A 179 14.99 10.96 5.60
CA ALA A 179 15.55 9.61 5.51
C ALA A 179 16.55 9.39 6.64
N ILE A 180 16.33 8.36 7.47
CA ILE A 180 17.37 7.77 8.32
C ILE A 180 17.73 6.42 7.73
N GLY A 181 19.02 6.07 7.74
CA GLY A 181 19.39 4.67 7.78
C GLY A 181 20.57 4.40 8.69
N GLU A 182 20.75 3.15 9.08
CA GLU A 182 21.91 2.62 9.79
C GLU A 182 22.50 1.42 9.01
N ASN A 183 23.83 1.20 9.10
CA ASN A 183 24.58 0.04 8.57
C ASN A 183 24.47 -0.24 7.05
N GLY A 184 24.08 0.74 6.24
CA GLY A 184 23.78 0.52 4.83
C GLY A 184 24.95 0.64 3.86
N ASN A 185 24.67 0.63 2.55
CA ASN A 185 25.70 0.82 1.52
C ASN A 185 25.44 2.03 0.62
N ILE A 186 24.19 2.25 0.21
CA ILE A 186 23.81 3.32 -0.73
C ILE A 186 22.53 4.00 -0.28
N VAL A 187 22.53 5.33 -0.16
CA VAL A 187 21.31 6.16 -0.20
C VAL A 187 21.32 6.98 -1.48
N TYR A 188 20.21 6.98 -2.21
CA TYR A 188 20.01 7.78 -3.42
C TYR A 188 18.66 8.49 -3.33
N ILE A 189 18.68 9.82 -3.33
CA ILE A 189 17.47 10.65 -3.22
C ILE A 189 17.46 11.64 -4.40
N ILE A 190 16.35 11.69 -5.12
CA ILE A 190 15.97 12.81 -5.99
C ILE A 190 14.75 13.46 -5.35
N ALA A 191 14.80 14.77 -5.14
CA ALA A 191 13.65 15.56 -4.75
C ALA A 191 13.57 16.78 -5.66
N ASP A 192 12.40 16.98 -6.27
CA ASP A 192 12.07 18.16 -7.05
C ASP A 192 10.94 18.95 -6.34
N ASP A 193 10.88 20.27 -6.58
CA ASP A 193 9.95 21.25 -5.98
C ASP A 193 9.77 21.26 -4.43
N TRP A 194 10.75 20.71 -3.72
CA TRP A 194 10.74 20.48 -2.27
C TRP A 194 11.13 21.71 -1.41
N LYS A 195 10.90 21.65 -0.09
CA LYS A 195 11.27 22.73 0.86
C LYS A 195 12.32 22.36 1.90
N ILE A 196 12.21 21.16 2.46
CA ILE A 196 13.21 20.54 3.33
C ILE A 196 13.54 19.13 2.81
N VAL A 197 14.82 18.79 2.69
CA VAL A 197 15.31 17.41 2.56
C VAL A 197 16.25 17.19 3.73
N TYR A 198 16.03 16.15 4.51
CA TYR A 198 16.86 15.82 5.67
C TYR A 198 17.26 14.36 5.64
N VAL A 199 18.55 14.09 5.83
CA VAL A 199 19.13 12.75 5.69
C VAL A 199 20.13 12.49 6.82
N ILE A 200 19.95 11.37 7.53
CA ILE A 200 20.94 10.77 8.43
C ILE A 200 21.33 9.40 7.85
N ALA A 201 22.61 9.04 7.83
CA ALA A 201 23.02 7.71 7.38
C ALA A 201 24.28 7.20 8.13
N ASP A 202 24.12 6.32 9.12
CA ASP A 202 25.25 5.76 9.89
C ASP A 202 25.89 4.57 9.16
N ASP A 203 27.21 4.54 9.05
CA ASP A 203 28.06 3.57 8.34
C ASP A 203 27.81 3.38 6.83
N PHE A 204 27.22 4.37 6.15
CA PHE A 204 26.99 4.33 4.68
C PHE A 204 28.22 4.69 3.85
N LYS A 205 28.46 3.88 2.79
CA LYS A 205 29.58 4.09 1.85
C LYS A 205 29.32 5.15 0.77
N ILE A 206 28.06 5.31 0.35
CA ILE A 206 27.67 6.23 -0.72
C ILE A 206 26.33 6.87 -0.34
N VAL A 207 26.29 8.19 -0.35
CA VAL A 207 25.03 8.95 -0.32
C VAL A 207 25.04 9.94 -1.49
N PHE A 208 23.95 9.96 -2.24
CA PHE A 208 23.76 10.84 -3.39
C PHE A 208 22.39 11.49 -3.30
N ILE A 209 22.37 12.83 -3.32
CA ILE A 209 21.15 13.62 -3.15
C ILE A 209 21.14 14.69 -4.26
N ILE A 210 20.17 14.58 -5.17
CA ILE A 210 19.77 15.67 -6.07
C ILE A 210 18.54 16.32 -5.45
N ALA A 211 18.53 17.65 -5.48
CA ALA A 211 17.52 18.42 -4.79
C ALA A 211 17.31 19.76 -5.53
N ASP A 212 16.29 19.87 -6.39
CA ASP A 212 15.99 21.10 -7.16
C ASP A 212 14.84 21.93 -6.55
N ASN A 213 14.77 23.23 -6.87
CA ASN A 213 13.79 24.20 -6.34
C ASN A 213 13.72 24.36 -4.79
N GLY A 214 14.75 23.87 -4.11
CA GLY A 214 14.88 23.77 -2.67
C GLY A 214 15.02 25.03 -1.82
N LYS A 215 14.80 24.88 -0.50
CA LYS A 215 15.20 25.88 0.52
C LYS A 215 16.20 25.39 1.58
N ILE A 216 16.10 24.16 2.07
CA ILE A 216 17.04 23.59 3.07
C ILE A 216 17.26 22.08 2.85
N VAL A 217 18.37 21.66 2.24
CA VAL A 217 18.87 20.27 2.36
C VAL A 217 19.73 20.19 3.62
N TYR A 218 19.65 19.13 4.43
CA TYR A 218 20.70 18.82 5.39
C TYR A 218 20.96 17.31 5.57
N VAL A 219 22.24 16.94 5.51
CA VAL A 219 22.72 15.57 5.27
C VAL A 219 23.86 15.28 6.25
N ILE A 220 23.75 14.24 7.08
CA ILE A 220 24.81 13.85 8.02
C ILE A 220 25.01 12.33 8.03
N ILE A 221 26.26 11.89 7.86
CA ILE A 221 26.69 10.52 7.52
C ILE A 221 28.07 10.26 8.15
N ASP A 222 28.25 9.18 8.90
CA ASP A 222 29.58 8.70 9.32
C ASP A 222 29.57 7.16 9.53
N ASP A 223 30.53 6.35 9.07
CA ASP A 223 31.83 6.66 8.48
C ASP A 223 31.84 6.64 6.92
N GLY A 224 31.20 7.67 6.34
CA GLY A 224 31.02 7.86 4.90
C GLY A 224 32.03 8.75 4.16
N LYS A 225 32.25 10.04 4.48
CA LYS A 225 31.78 10.87 5.61
C LYS A 225 31.24 12.23 5.12
N ILE A 226 30.12 12.73 5.64
CA ILE A 226 29.77 14.18 5.65
C ILE A 226 29.01 14.48 6.94
N VAL A 227 29.48 15.43 7.74
CA VAL A 227 28.95 15.77 9.09
C VAL A 227 28.75 17.27 9.24
#